data_AF-A0A4S8KWI2-F1
#
_entry.id   AF-A0A4S8KWI2-F1
#
_cell.length_a   1.000
_cell.length_b   1.000
_cell.length_c   1.000
_cell.angle_alpha   90.00
_cell.angle_beta   90.00
_cell.angle_gamma   90.00
#
_symmetry.space_group_name_H-M   'P 1'
#
loop_
_entity.id
_entity.type
_entity.pdbx_description
1 polymer ?
#
loop_
_entity_poly.entity_id
_entity_poly.type
_entity_poly.pdbx_seq_one_letter_code
_entity_poly.pdbx_strand_id
1 'polypeptide(L)'
;YNPEPYHNSVLTGIKWLKEMQRGHPDRMKHNLGVHGHVFKKLKKELQEVGSLWPRRHVFTNEILATFLYQATTNLSVRKVAERFQRSFETVS
;
A
#
# COMPACT_ATOMS: atom_id res chain seq x y z
N TYR A 1 26.34 5.18 17.07
CA TYR A 1 25.68 5.89 15.96
C TYR A 1 24.20 5.54 16.00
N ASN A 2 23.32 6.51 16.30
CA ASN A 2 21.88 6.30 16.30
C ASN A 2 21.35 6.82 14.95
N PRO A 3 20.93 5.96 14.01
CA PRO A 3 20.40 6.42 12.75
C PRO A 3 19.10 7.22 12.99
N GLU A 4 19.02 8.42 12.42
CA GLU A 4 17.83 9.26 12.55
C GLU A 4 16.69 8.69 11.67
N PRO A 5 15.51 8.42 12.25
CA PRO A 5 14.43 7.78 11.49
C PRO A 5 13.80 8.73 10.47
N TYR A 6 13.92 8.39 9.19
CA TYR A 6 13.38 9.20 8.07
C TYR A 6 11.86 9.07 7.90
N HIS A 7 11.29 7.88 8.05
CA HIS A 7 9.86 7.61 7.90
C HIS A 7 9.16 7.53 9.26
N ASN A 8 8.87 8.67 9.86
CA ASN A 8 8.27 8.79 11.20
C ASN A 8 6.80 9.27 11.20
N SER A 9 6.17 9.41 10.03
CA SER A 9 4.80 9.89 9.95
C SER A 9 3.83 8.94 10.65
N VAL A 10 2.91 9.53 11.40
CA VAL A 10 1.82 8.80 12.07
C VAL A 10 0.91 8.09 11.05
N LEU A 11 0.83 8.62 9.83
CA LEU A 11 -0.03 8.12 8.75
C LEU A 11 0.71 7.07 7.90
N THR A 12 0.95 5.90 8.49
CA THR A 12 1.57 4.76 7.78
C THR A 12 0.68 4.25 6.65
N GLY A 13 1.24 3.55 5.67
CA GLY A 13 0.49 2.96 4.56
C GLY A 13 -0.72 2.12 5.00
N ILE A 14 -0.60 1.39 6.11
CA ILE A 14 -1.69 0.60 6.70
C ILE A 14 -2.81 1.48 7.24
N LYS A 15 -2.48 2.56 7.96
CA LYS A 15 -3.49 3.48 8.50
C LYS A 15 -4.23 4.18 7.37
N TRP A 16 -3.49 4.60 6.34
CA TRP A 16 -4.09 5.17 5.14
C TRP A 16 -5.03 4.18 4.42
N LEU A 17 -4.66 2.90 4.33
CA LEU A 17 -5.55 1.86 3.81
C LEU A 17 -6.83 1.69 4.65
N LYS A 18 -6.72 1.70 5.97
CA LYS A 18 -7.88 1.63 6.88
C LYS A 18 -8.81 2.82 6.68
N GLU A 19 -8.26 4.02 6.48
CA GLU A 19 -9.06 5.21 6.17
C GLU A 19 -9.78 5.11 4.82
N MET A 20 -9.14 4.53 3.80
CA MET A 20 -9.80 4.30 2.51
C MET A 20 -10.91 3.27 2.59
N GLN A 21 -10.75 2.25 3.43
CA GLN A 21 -11.78 1.21 3.63
C GLN A 21 -12.96 1.68 4.48
N ARG A 22 -12.74 2.60 5.43
CA ARG A 22 -13.78 3.13 6.33
C ARG A 22 -14.41 4.43 5.83
N GLY A 23 -13.71 5.17 4.98
CA GLY A 23 -14.17 6.43 4.41
C GLY A 23 -15.11 6.24 3.22
N HIS A 24 -15.19 7.25 2.37
CA HIS A 24 -16.08 7.22 1.20
C HIS A 24 -15.74 6.06 0.26
N PRO A 25 -16.74 5.30 -0.25
CA PRO A 25 -16.53 4.13 -1.10
C PRO A 25 -15.62 4.37 -2.32
N ASP A 26 -15.67 5.58 -2.88
CA ASP A 26 -14.87 5.95 -4.05
C ASP A 26 -13.42 6.35 -3.73
N ARG A 27 -13.04 6.54 -2.46
CA ARG A 27 -11.64 6.90 -2.13
C ARG A 27 -10.67 5.85 -2.65
N MET A 28 -11.02 4.58 -2.48
CA MET A 28 -10.19 3.47 -2.96
C MET A 28 -10.14 3.44 -4.50
N LYS A 29 -11.25 3.73 -5.17
CA LYS A 29 -11.30 3.84 -6.64
C LYS A 29 -10.41 4.97 -7.15
N HIS A 30 -10.51 6.17 -6.56
CA HIS A 30 -9.73 7.32 -7.01
C HIS A 30 -8.24 7.19 -6.74
N ASN A 31 -7.84 6.50 -5.66
CA ASN A 31 -6.43 6.38 -5.29
C ASN A 31 -5.75 5.10 -5.79
N LEU A 32 -6.49 3.98 -5.90
CA LEU A 32 -5.96 2.66 -6.27
C LEU A 32 -6.57 2.10 -7.56
N GLY A 33 -7.43 2.86 -8.25
CA GLY A 33 -8.07 2.44 -9.50
C GLY A 33 -9.12 1.33 -9.35
N VAL A 34 -9.35 0.82 -8.14
CA VAL A 34 -10.25 -0.32 -7.87
C VAL A 34 -11.20 -0.02 -6.72
N HIS A 35 -12.41 -0.58 -6.80
CA HIS A 35 -13.35 -0.53 -5.68
C HIS A 35 -12.91 -1.46 -4.53
N GLY A 36 -13.34 -1.17 -3.31
CA GLY A 36 -12.94 -1.93 -2.12
C GLY A 36 -13.29 -3.42 -2.15
N HIS A 37 -14.40 -3.81 -2.79
CA HIS A 37 -14.74 -5.22 -2.96
C HIS A 37 -13.80 -5.91 -3.97
N VAL A 38 -13.41 -5.23 -5.06
CA VAL A 38 -12.44 -5.73 -6.04
C VAL A 38 -11.06 -5.87 -5.40
N PHE A 39 -10.63 -4.90 -4.60
CA PHE A 39 -9.38 -4.97 -3.85
C PHE A 39 -9.33 -6.22 -2.95
N LYS A 40 -10.41 -6.50 -2.22
CA LYS A 40 -10.51 -7.70 -1.35
C LYS A 40 -10.45 -9.00 -2.15
N LYS A 41 -11.15 -9.05 -3.30
CA LYS A 41 -11.13 -10.22 -4.19
C LYS A 41 -9.74 -10.44 -4.77
N LEU A 42 -9.14 -9.41 -5.35
CA LEU A 42 -7.79 -9.46 -5.91
C LEU A 42 -6.75 -9.91 -4.89
N LYS A 43 -6.82 -9.38 -3.66
CA LYS A 43 -5.96 -9.84 -2.57
C LYS A 43 -6.11 -11.34 -2.33
N LYS A 44 -7.34 -11.85 -2.25
CA LYS A 44 -7.60 -13.27 -2.02
C LYS A 44 -7.00 -14.13 -3.15
N GLU A 45 -7.27 -13.77 -4.40
CA GLU A 45 -6.71 -14.46 -5.58
C GLU A 45 -5.17 -14.48 -5.57
N LEU A 46 -4.54 -13.36 -5.22
CA LEU A 46 -3.07 -13.27 -5.13
C LEU A 46 -2.50 -14.10 -3.98
N GLN A 47 -3.24 -14.28 -2.88
CA GLN A 47 -2.81 -15.15 -1.78
C GLN A 47 -2.97 -16.63 -2.15
N GLU A 48 -4.07 -17.00 -2.82
CA GLU A 48 -4.40 -18.39 -3.13
C GLU A 48 -3.64 -18.92 -4.36
N VAL A 49 -3.53 -18.11 -5.41
CA VAL A 49 -2.91 -18.51 -6.69
C VAL A 49 -1.55 -17.84 -6.88
N GLY A 50 -1.44 -16.56 -6.52
CA GLY A 50 -0.25 -15.75 -6.75
C GLY A 50 0.89 -15.95 -5.73
N SER A 51 0.70 -16.80 -4.71
CA SER A 51 1.67 -17.00 -3.62
C SER A 51 2.11 -15.70 -2.94
N LEU A 52 1.21 -14.71 -2.83
CA LEU A 52 1.50 -13.43 -2.21
C LEU A 52 1.39 -13.52 -0.68
N TRP A 53 2.53 -13.63 0.00
CA TRP A 53 2.61 -13.71 1.45
C TRP A 53 3.05 -12.39 2.09
N PRO A 54 2.58 -12.08 3.31
CA PRO A 54 3.10 -10.94 4.06
C PRO A 54 4.59 -11.16 4.35
N ARG A 55 5.37 -10.07 4.30
CA ARG A 55 6.79 -10.07 4.68
C ARG A 55 6.95 -9.61 6.13
N ARG A 56 8.14 -9.81 6.70
CA ARG A 56 8.49 -9.56 8.12
C ARG A 56 7.98 -8.21 8.66
N HIS A 57 7.82 -7.20 7.80
CA HIS A 57 7.33 -5.87 8.18
C HIS A 57 6.24 -5.29 7.27
N VAL A 58 5.76 -5.99 6.24
CA VAL A 58 4.78 -5.44 5.25
C VAL A 58 3.64 -6.43 5.04
N PHE A 59 2.41 -5.97 5.27
CA PHE A 59 1.22 -6.81 5.10
C PHE A 59 0.82 -6.91 3.63
N THR A 60 0.17 -8.02 3.24
CA THR A 60 -0.35 -8.24 1.88
C THR A 60 -1.20 -7.07 1.36
N ASN A 61 -2.04 -6.47 2.21
CA ASN A 61 -2.84 -5.30 1.85
C ASN A 61 -1.96 -4.11 1.44
N GLU A 62 -0.87 -3.90 2.17
CA GLU A 62 0.05 -2.80 1.92
C GLU A 62 0.85 -3.03 0.66
N ILE A 63 1.35 -4.25 0.43
CA ILE A 63 2.04 -4.64 -0.82
C ILE A 63 1.12 -4.38 -2.03
N LEU A 64 -0.11 -4.89 -1.98
CA LEU A 64 -1.07 -4.73 -3.07
C LEU A 64 -1.43 -3.26 -3.29
N ALA A 65 -1.62 -2.49 -2.23
CA ALA A 65 -1.93 -1.08 -2.33
C ALA A 65 -0.76 -0.26 -2.90
N THR A 66 0.47 -0.55 -2.50
CA THR A 66 1.68 0.09 -3.05
C THR A 66 1.76 -0.13 -4.55
N PHE A 67 1.59 -1.38 -5.00
CA PHE A 67 1.59 -1.74 -6.41
C PHE A 67 0.50 -0.99 -7.20
N LEU A 68 -0.76 -1.05 -6.73
CA LEU A 68 -1.88 -0.38 -7.40
C LEU A 68 -1.71 1.14 -7.41
N TYR A 69 -1.18 1.72 -6.33
CA TYR A 69 -0.92 3.15 -6.25
C TYR A 69 0.16 3.59 -7.25
N GLN A 70 1.24 2.81 -7.41
CA GLN A 70 2.26 3.06 -8.44
C GLN A 70 1.65 2.99 -9.85
N ALA A 71 0.89 1.92 -10.13
CA ALA A 71 0.26 1.71 -11.44
C ALA A 71 -0.75 2.81 -11.82
N THR A 72 -1.42 3.42 -10.84
CA THR A 72 -2.49 4.39 -11.08
C THR A 72 -2.01 5.84 -11.07
N THR A 73 -0.96 6.17 -10.31
CA THR A 73 -0.53 7.56 -10.12
C THR A 73 0.72 7.95 -10.91
N ASN A 74 1.43 6.98 -11.50
CA ASN A 74 2.70 7.20 -12.22
C ASN A 74 3.73 8.03 -11.41
N LEU A 75 3.68 7.91 -10.07
CA LEU A 75 4.59 8.61 -9.18
C LEU A 75 5.94 7.88 -9.11
N SER A 76 7.00 8.63 -8.87
CA SER A 76 8.31 8.04 -8.61
C SER A 76 8.29 7.16 -7.35
N VAL A 77 9.13 6.12 -7.34
CA VAL A 77 9.30 5.21 -6.20
C VAL A 77 9.55 5.97 -4.90
N ARG A 78 10.30 7.09 -4.95
CA ARG A 78 10.54 7.96 -3.78
C ARG A 78 9.24 8.56 -3.22
N LYS A 79 8.34 9.05 -4.07
CA LYS A 79 7.05 9.61 -3.61
C LYS A 79 6.12 8.53 -3.07
N VAL A 80 6.19 7.32 -3.61
CA VAL A 80 5.44 6.17 -3.09
C VAL A 80 6.00 5.70 -1.74
N ALA A 81 7.32 5.60 -1.61
CA ALA A 81 8.04 5.34 -0.36
C ALA A 81 7.63 6.33 0.73
N GLU A 82 7.59 7.63 0.40
CA GLU A 82 7.12 8.68 1.31
C GLU A 82 5.66 8.47 1.71
N ARG A 83 4.78 8.17 0.75
CA ARG A 83 3.36 7.94 1.05
C ARG A 83 3.12 6.77 1.99
N PHE A 84 3.82 5.66 1.77
CA PHE A 84 3.64 4.43 2.53
C PHE A 84 4.51 4.37 3.79
N GLN A 85 5.42 5.33 3.97
CA GLN A 85 6.40 5.37 5.05
C GLN A 85 7.31 4.13 5.04
N ARG A 86 7.83 3.81 3.84
CA ARG A 86 8.64 2.62 3.56
C ARG A 86 9.92 2.97 2.82
N SER A 87 10.98 2.20 3.05
CA SER A 87 12.25 2.37 2.34
C SER A 87 12.07 2.15 0.83
N PHE A 88 12.99 2.70 0.05
CA PHE A 88 13.05 2.50 -1.41
C PHE A 88 13.05 1.01 -1.78
N GLU A 89 13.87 0.19 -1.09
CA GLU A 89 13.99 -1.26 -1.28
C GLU A 89 12.68 -2.02 -1.02
N THR A 90 11.78 -1.46 -0.21
CA THR A 90 10.48 -2.07 0.08
C THR A 90 9.45 -1.79 -1.02
N VAL A 91 9.64 -0.69 -1.77
CA VAL A 91 8.69 -0.19 -2.78
C VAL A 91 9.12 -0.53 -4.21
N SER A 92 10.43 -0.66 -4.45
CA SER A 92 11.01 -1.15 -5.70
C SER A 92 10.92 -2.67 -5.81
#